data_AF-A0A3S1KBR8-F1
#
_entry.id   AF-A0A3S1KBR8-F1
#
_cell.length_a   1.000
_cell.length_b   1.000
_cell.length_c   1.000
_cell.angle_alpha   90.00
_cell.angle_beta   90.00
_cell.angle_gamma   90.00
#
_symmetry.space_group_name_H-M   'P 1'
#
loop_
_entity.id
_entity.type
_entity.pdbx_description
1 polymer ?
#
loop_
_entity_poly.entity_id
_entity_poly.type
_entity_poly.pdbx_seq_one_letter_code
_entity_poly.pdbx_strand_id
1 'polypeptide(L)'
;AMGVATNKPQLATREILLHFHLTEYLGAIVGGDAVTHLKPAPDALLLALDQLGVEPTDALMVGDSSSDVGAARAAGMPVVLLRGGYTQIPVQELGADLVCDSLLDLPSAMQRLRAAA
;
A
#
# COMPACT_ATOMS: atom_id res chain seq x y z
N ALA A 1 10.93 -6.44 -3.83
CA ALA A 1 9.76 -7.31 -4.06
C ALA A 1 8.48 -6.49 -3.97
N MET A 2 7.33 -7.03 -4.37
CA MET A 2 6.03 -6.34 -4.28
C MET A 2 5.02 -7.20 -3.51
N GLY A 3 4.07 -6.55 -2.86
CA GLY A 3 2.97 -7.22 -2.18
C GLY A 3 1.68 -6.40 -2.23
N VAL A 4 0.56 -7.06 -1.97
CA VAL A 4 -0.75 -6.43 -1.87
C VAL A 4 -1.30 -6.60 -0.46
N ALA A 5 -1.74 -5.49 0.14
CA ALA A 5 -2.40 -5.45 1.44
C ALA A 5 -3.73 -4.68 1.33
N THR A 6 -4.84 -5.35 1.58
CA THR A 6 -6.20 -4.82 1.32
C THR A 6 -7.17 -5.16 2.43
N ASN A 7 -8.19 -4.32 2.64
CA ASN A 7 -9.29 -4.63 3.55
C ASN A 7 -10.30 -5.63 2.95
N LYS A 8 -10.15 -5.98 1.67
CA LYS A 8 -10.99 -6.99 1.00
C LYS A 8 -10.62 -8.40 1.48
N PRO A 9 -11.54 -9.37 1.49
CA PRO A 9 -11.24 -10.76 1.85
C PRO A 9 -10.11 -11.37 1.01
N GLN A 10 -9.32 -12.26 1.61
CA GLN A 10 -8.15 -12.92 1.06
C GLN A 10 -8.48 -13.69 -0.22
N LEU A 11 -9.54 -14.49 -0.18
CA LEU A 11 -9.95 -15.33 -1.31
C LEU A 11 -10.35 -14.46 -2.51
N ALA A 12 -11.23 -13.49 -2.31
CA ALA A 12 -11.65 -12.56 -3.36
C ALA A 12 -10.47 -11.76 -3.94
N THR A 13 -9.53 -11.33 -3.09
CA THR A 13 -8.32 -10.63 -3.52
C THR A 13 -7.45 -11.52 -4.42
N ARG A 14 -7.22 -12.78 -4.01
CA ARG A 14 -6.45 -13.74 -4.81
C ARG A 14 -7.14 -14.07 -6.14
N GLU A 15 -8.45 -14.22 -6.17
CA GLU A 15 -9.20 -14.49 -7.40
C GLU A 15 -9.06 -13.33 -8.40
N ILE A 16 -9.18 -12.09 -7.94
CA ILE A 16 -9.00 -10.90 -8.79
C ILE A 16 -7.56 -10.84 -9.32
N LEU A 17 -6.56 -11.02 -8.46
CA LEU A 17 -5.16 -10.98 -8.87
C LEU A 17 -4.81 -12.10 -9.85
N LEU A 18 -5.38 -13.30 -9.65
CA LEU A 18 -5.21 -14.42 -10.56
C LEU A 18 -5.85 -14.13 -11.92
N HIS A 19 -7.07 -13.57 -11.94
CA HIS A 19 -7.78 -13.21 -13.17
C HIS A 19 -6.99 -12.24 -14.05
N PHE A 20 -6.30 -11.27 -13.43
CA PHE A 20 -5.46 -10.30 -14.14
C PHE A 20 -4.00 -10.74 -14.31
N HIS A 21 -3.65 -11.98 -13.97
CA HIS A 21 -2.28 -12.51 -14.07
C HIS A 21 -1.25 -11.68 -13.27
N LEU A 22 -1.65 -11.16 -12.11
CA LEU A 22 -0.78 -10.33 -11.27
C LEU A 22 -0.08 -11.12 -10.16
N THR A 23 -0.60 -12.30 -9.80
CA THR A 23 -0.10 -13.11 -8.69
C THR A 23 1.38 -13.45 -8.81
N GLU A 24 1.90 -13.65 -10.03
CA GLU A 24 3.30 -14.01 -10.27
C GLU A 24 4.31 -12.89 -9.93
N TYR A 25 3.85 -11.63 -9.88
CA TYR A 25 4.70 -10.48 -9.54
C TYR A 25 4.71 -10.17 -8.04
N LEU A 26 3.86 -10.85 -7.26
CA LEU A 26 3.61 -10.52 -5.86
C LEU A 26 4.20 -11.60 -4.95
N GLY A 27 5.14 -11.21 -4.11
CA GLY A 27 5.72 -12.07 -3.07
C GLY A 27 4.82 -12.21 -1.84
N ALA A 28 3.84 -11.31 -1.66
CA ALA A 28 2.88 -11.34 -0.56
C ALA A 28 1.49 -10.87 -1.00
N ILE A 29 0.44 -11.54 -0.52
CA ILE A 29 -0.96 -11.15 -0.74
C ILE A 29 -1.69 -11.31 0.59
N VAL A 30 -2.11 -10.19 1.18
CA VAL A 30 -2.78 -10.09 2.48
C VAL A 30 -4.12 -9.38 2.33
N GLY A 31 -5.19 -10.12 2.54
CA GLY A 31 -6.57 -9.66 2.64
C GLY A 31 -6.95 -9.33 4.09
N GLY A 32 -8.08 -8.66 4.25
CA GLY A 32 -8.51 -8.09 5.52
C GLY A 32 -8.90 -9.13 6.56
N ASP A 33 -9.36 -10.30 6.14
CA ASP A 33 -9.69 -11.45 6.99
C ASP A 33 -8.46 -12.31 7.36
N ALA A 34 -7.27 -11.97 6.86
CA ALA A 34 -6.01 -12.58 7.29
C ALA A 34 -5.39 -11.89 8.51
N VAL A 35 -5.98 -10.78 8.98
CA VAL A 35 -5.47 -9.98 10.11
C VAL A 35 -6.58 -9.62 11.09
N THR A 36 -6.18 -9.21 12.30
CA THR A 36 -7.13 -8.83 13.37
C THR A 36 -7.79 -7.48 13.09
N HIS A 37 -7.03 -6.48 12.67
CA HIS A 37 -7.55 -5.14 12.40
C HIS A 37 -7.29 -4.72 10.95
N LEU A 38 -8.34 -4.15 10.35
CA LEU A 38 -8.28 -3.59 9.01
C LEU A 38 -7.56 -2.23 9.00
N LYS A 39 -7.04 -1.82 7.83
CA LYS A 39 -6.54 -0.46 7.62
C LYS A 39 -7.62 0.54 8.05
N PRO A 40 -7.29 1.56 8.88
CA PRO A 40 -5.97 2.17 9.07
C PRO A 40 -5.03 1.51 10.10
N ALA A 41 -5.36 0.35 10.67
CA ALA A 41 -4.37 -0.40 11.44
C ALA A 41 -3.23 -0.92 10.54
N PRO A 42 -2.01 -1.10 11.07
CA PRO A 42 -0.85 -1.48 10.27
C PRO A 42 -0.78 -2.99 9.97
N ASP A 43 -1.63 -3.80 10.62
CA ASP A 43 -1.54 -5.27 10.66
C ASP A 43 -1.32 -5.90 9.27
N ALA A 44 -2.12 -5.51 8.27
CA ALA A 44 -2.02 -6.05 6.91
C ALA A 44 -0.70 -5.67 6.20
N LEU A 45 -0.16 -4.47 6.47
CA LEU A 45 1.12 -4.04 5.92
C LEU A 45 2.27 -4.80 6.58
N LEU A 46 2.26 -4.90 7.91
CA LEU A 46 3.29 -5.59 8.67
C LEU A 46 3.35 -7.07 8.31
N LEU A 47 2.21 -7.74 8.17
CA LEU A 47 2.16 -9.13 7.73
C LEU A 47 2.69 -9.31 6.30
N ALA A 48 2.38 -8.38 5.38
CA ALA A 48 2.91 -8.43 4.03
C ALA A 48 4.44 -8.23 4.01
N LEU A 49 4.95 -7.30 4.81
CA LEU A 49 6.38 -7.03 4.94
C LEU A 49 7.15 -8.21 5.54
N ASP A 50 6.60 -8.86 6.56
CA ASP A 50 7.15 -10.09 7.15
C ASP A 50 7.27 -11.22 6.11
N GLN A 51 6.20 -11.46 5.33
CA GLN A 51 6.23 -12.43 4.22
C GLN A 51 7.27 -12.10 3.14
N LEU A 52 7.57 -10.82 2.94
CA LEU A 52 8.57 -10.35 1.98
C LEU A 52 9.99 -10.30 2.56
N GLY A 53 10.17 -10.40 3.88
CA GLY A 53 11.45 -10.20 4.55
C GLY A 53 12.00 -8.78 4.40
N VAL A 54 11.12 -7.76 4.47
CA VAL A 54 11.47 -6.34 4.28
C VAL A 54 11.10 -5.53 5.53
N GLU A 55 11.99 -4.65 5.98
CA GLU A 55 11.69 -3.73 7.08
C GLU A 55 10.75 -2.59 6.63
N PRO A 56 9.87 -2.06 7.50
CA PRO A 56 8.97 -0.96 7.13
C PRO A 56 9.67 0.28 6.57
N THR A 57 10.88 0.58 7.07
CA THR A 57 11.69 1.72 6.61
C THR A 57 12.27 1.55 5.21
N ASP A 58 12.34 0.30 4.71
CA ASP A 58 12.84 -0.04 3.38
C ASP A 58 11.71 -0.28 2.37
N ALA A 59 10.46 0.00 2.76
CA ALA A 59 9.26 -0.20 1.96
C ALA A 59 8.52 1.12 1.69
N LEU A 60 7.66 1.11 0.68
CA LEU A 60 6.80 2.23 0.31
C LEU A 60 5.35 1.74 0.23
N MET A 61 4.45 2.37 0.98
CA MET A 61 3.01 2.14 0.79
C MET A 61 2.53 2.95 -0.41
N VAL A 62 1.84 2.28 -1.34
CA VAL A 62 1.13 2.92 -2.45
C VAL A 62 -0.35 2.62 -2.30
N GLY A 63 -1.15 3.67 -2.18
CA GLY A 63 -2.60 3.54 -1.98
C GLY A 63 -3.35 4.71 -2.59
N ASP A 64 -4.58 4.91 -2.14
CA ASP A 64 -5.46 5.95 -2.68
C ASP A 64 -6.47 6.51 -1.68
N SER A 65 -6.39 6.09 -0.42
CA SER A 65 -7.36 6.42 0.63
C SER A 65 -6.70 6.87 1.94
N SER A 66 -7.50 7.48 2.84
CA SER A 66 -7.07 7.79 4.21
C SER A 66 -6.70 6.53 5.00
N SER A 67 -7.33 5.39 4.72
CA SER A 67 -6.98 4.12 5.35
C SER A 67 -5.56 3.69 5.02
N ASP A 68 -5.09 3.94 3.79
CA ASP A 68 -3.73 3.63 3.38
C ASP A 68 -2.71 4.52 4.08
N VAL A 69 -3.00 5.83 4.17
CA VAL A 69 -2.16 6.77 4.93
C VAL A 69 -2.08 6.34 6.39
N GLY A 70 -3.23 6.10 7.03
CA GLY A 70 -3.27 5.69 8.44
C GLY A 70 -2.46 4.42 8.70
N ALA A 71 -2.63 3.40 7.86
CA ALA A 71 -1.89 2.14 7.98
C ALA A 71 -0.38 2.34 7.79
N ALA A 72 0.03 3.12 6.78
CA ALA A 72 1.44 3.39 6.53
C ALA A 72 2.08 4.15 7.70
N ARG A 73 1.42 5.19 8.22
CA ARG A 73 1.91 5.95 9.37
C ARG A 73 2.02 5.07 10.62
N ALA A 74 1.02 4.23 10.89
CA ALA A 74 1.05 3.29 12.01
C ALA A 74 2.14 2.22 11.86
N ALA A 75 2.51 1.85 10.63
CA ALA A 75 3.59 0.92 10.33
C ALA A 75 4.98 1.59 10.25
N GLY A 76 5.07 2.92 10.30
CA GLY A 76 6.34 3.64 10.13
C GLY A 76 6.85 3.67 8.69
N MET A 77 5.97 3.55 7.71
CA MET A 77 6.29 3.54 6.28
C MET A 77 6.05 4.90 5.62
N PRO A 78 6.86 5.30 4.63
CA PRO A 78 6.46 6.35 3.71
C PRO A 78 5.24 5.91 2.88
N VAL A 79 4.44 6.88 2.44
CA VAL A 79 3.21 6.65 1.69
C VAL A 79 3.05 7.60 0.51
N VAL A 80 2.73 7.03 -0.65
CA VAL A 80 2.31 7.73 -1.85
C VAL A 80 0.86 7.41 -2.13
N LEU A 81 0.06 8.43 -2.44
CA LEU A 81 -1.30 8.23 -2.93
C LEU A 81 -1.40 8.46 -4.43
N LEU A 82 -2.24 7.66 -5.08
CA LEU A 82 -2.67 7.89 -6.45
C LEU A 82 -3.92 8.77 -6.48
N ARG A 83 -3.93 9.77 -7.37
CA ARG A 83 -5.10 10.61 -7.61
C ARG A 83 -6.23 9.80 -8.25
N GLY A 84 -7.46 10.14 -7.88
CA GLY A 84 -8.67 9.58 -8.49
C GLY A 84 -9.19 8.30 -7.85
N GLY A 85 -8.61 7.89 -6.72
CA GLY A 85 -9.09 6.74 -5.96
C GLY A 85 -10.09 7.08 -4.84
N TYR A 86 -10.18 6.20 -3.85
CA TYR A 86 -11.22 6.17 -2.82
C TYR A 86 -11.03 7.23 -1.72
N THR A 87 -11.50 8.46 -1.99
CA THR A 87 -11.55 9.55 -1.00
C THR A 87 -12.77 10.45 -1.17
N GLN A 88 -13.23 11.06 -0.07
CA GLN A 88 -14.31 12.05 -0.05
C GLN A 88 -13.79 13.50 0.02
N ILE A 89 -12.49 13.68 0.26
CA ILE A 89 -11.80 14.97 0.30
C ILE A 89 -10.69 15.01 -0.75
N PRO A 90 -10.17 16.19 -1.12
CA PRO A 90 -9.01 16.28 -2.01
C PRO A 90 -7.85 15.40 -1.52
N VAL A 91 -7.28 14.58 -2.40
CA VAL A 91 -6.23 13.61 -2.06
C VAL A 91 -5.02 14.24 -1.37
N GLN A 92 -4.74 15.52 -1.66
CA GLN A 92 -3.68 16.31 -1.02
C GLN A 92 -3.91 16.56 0.47
N GLU A 93 -5.15 16.51 0.93
CA GLU A 93 -5.52 16.74 2.33
C GLU A 93 -5.43 15.45 3.17
N LEU A 94 -5.17 14.29 2.55
CA LEU A 94 -5.12 13.00 3.25
C LEU A 94 -3.83 12.76 4.04
N GLY A 95 -2.80 13.60 3.86
CA GLY A 95 -1.56 13.55 4.64
C GLY A 95 -0.51 12.54 4.15
N ALA A 96 -0.52 12.21 2.86
CA ALA A 96 0.51 11.39 2.23
C ALA A 96 1.82 12.16 2.01
N ASP A 97 2.93 11.45 1.84
CA ASP A 97 4.23 12.09 1.57
C ASP A 97 4.29 12.67 0.15
N LEU A 98 3.70 11.97 -0.82
CA LEU A 98 3.49 12.47 -2.18
C LEU A 98 2.15 12.01 -2.74
N VAL A 99 1.69 12.74 -3.76
CA VAL A 99 0.54 12.34 -4.60
C VAL A 99 1.03 12.21 -6.04
N CYS A 100 0.69 11.10 -6.69
CA CYS A 100 0.98 10.83 -8.10
C CYS A 100 -0.32 10.72 -8.90
N ASP A 101 -0.27 11.04 -10.19
CA ASP A 101 -1.42 10.91 -11.09
C ASP A 101 -1.44 9.53 -11.77
N SER A 102 -0.30 8.85 -11.84
CA SER A 102 -0.14 7.53 -12.44
C SER A 102 0.83 6.65 -11.65
N LEU A 103 0.63 5.33 -11.72
CA LEU A 103 1.62 4.34 -11.26
C LEU A 103 2.97 4.50 -11.98
N LEU A 104 2.97 5.05 -13.19
CA LEU A 104 4.20 5.31 -13.95
C LEU A 104 5.07 6.41 -13.32
N ASP A 105 4.51 7.23 -12.43
CA ASP A 105 5.25 8.29 -11.74
C ASP A 105 6.05 7.76 -10.54
N LEU A 106 5.76 6.54 -10.07
CA LEU A 106 6.35 5.96 -8.86
C LEU A 106 7.88 5.93 -8.86
N PRO A 107 8.59 5.57 -9.96
CA PRO A 107 10.04 5.60 -9.97
C PRO A 107 10.60 7.00 -9.64
N SER A 108 9.98 8.05 -10.16
CA SER A 108 10.37 9.43 -9.87
C SER A 108 10.01 9.85 -8.45
N ALA A 109 8.85 9.41 -7.93
CA ALA A 109 8.42 9.65 -6.56
C ALA A 109 9.37 9.02 -5.55
N MET A 110 9.79 7.77 -5.78
CA MET A 110 10.77 7.06 -4.95
C MET A 110 12.12 7.78 -4.89
N GLN A 111 12.59 8.34 -6.02
CA GLN A 111 13.82 9.14 -6.04
C GLN A 111 13.70 10.41 -5.19
N ARG A 112 12.55 11.11 -5.26
CA ARG A 112 12.30 12.31 -4.47
C ARG A 112 12.25 12.02 -2.96
N LEU A 113 11.58 10.94 -2.57
CA LEU A 113 11.49 10.54 -1.15
C LEU A 113 12.87 10.20 -0.58
N ARG A 114 13.72 9.50 -1.34
CA ARG A 114 15.09 9.19 -0.92
C ARG A 114 15.97 10.43 -0.79
N ALA A 115 15.75 11.46 -1.59
CA ALA A 115 16.51 12.70 -1.51
C ALA A 115 16.10 13.59 -0.33
N ALA A 116 14.94 13.33 0.29
CA ALA A 116 14.39 14.10 1.40
C ALA A 116 14.62 13.45 2.79
N ALA A 117 15.11 12.20 2.81
CA ALA A 117 15.47 11.45 4.02
C ALA A 117 16.95 11.67 4.38
#